data_AF-A0A968SCL7-F1
#
_entry.id   AF-A0A968SCL7-F1
#
_cell.length_a   1.000
_cell.length_b   1.000
_cell.length_c   1.000
_cell.angle_alpha   90.00
_cell.angle_beta   90.00
_cell.angle_gamma   90.00
#
_symmetry.space_group_name_H-M   'P 1'
#
loop_
_entity.id
_entity.type
_entity.pdbx_description
1 polymer ?
#
loop_
_entity_poly.entity_id
_entity_poly.type
_entity_poly.pdbx_seq_one_letter_code
_entity_poly.pdbx_strand_id
1 'polypeptide(L)'
;MIPDVIELDELQTGKRREGNFLWVLWCYCKKFGLALGLFLVGQALQWSGFVAKVSGQPTPAQPESALFAIRVAIGPLPTLALICGVILAYFYPITKEVHAEILLKLQEHRRENS
;
A
#
# COMPACT_ATOMS: atom_id res chain seq x y z
N MET A 1 -7.99 0.89 -10.60
CA MET A 1 -8.64 0.79 -9.27
C MET A 1 -8.81 2.16 -8.62
N ILE A 2 -7.74 2.93 -8.33
CA ILE A 2 -7.93 4.26 -7.73
C ILE A 2 -8.63 5.27 -8.65
N PRO A 3 -8.24 5.40 -9.95
CA PRO A 3 -8.97 6.25 -10.87
C PRO A 3 -10.44 5.84 -11.01
N ASP A 4 -10.71 4.53 -11.04
CA ASP A 4 -12.04 3.94 -11.21
C ASP A 4 -12.99 4.34 -10.05
N VAL A 5 -12.48 4.42 -8.81
CA VAL A 5 -13.25 4.91 -7.65
C VAL A 5 -13.49 6.41 -7.72
N ILE A 6 -12.50 7.16 -8.20
CA ILE A 6 -12.62 8.62 -8.35
C ILE A 6 -13.66 8.96 -9.40
N GLU A 7 -13.72 8.20 -10.50
CA GLU A 7 -14.75 8.33 -11.54
C GLU A 7 -16.16 7.99 -11.00
N LEU A 8 -16.28 6.94 -10.15
CA LEU A 8 -17.55 6.61 -9.50
C LEU A 8 -18.01 7.71 -8.53
N ASP A 9 -17.09 8.27 -7.73
CA ASP A 9 -17.39 9.37 -6.80
C ASP A 9 -17.77 10.66 -7.57
N GLU A 10 -17.12 10.92 -8.71
CA GLU A 10 -17.47 12.02 -9.62
C GLU A 10 -18.88 11.83 -10.18
N LEU A 11 -19.25 10.61 -10.60
CA LEU A 11 -20.59 10.28 -11.09
C LEU A 11 -21.66 10.46 -10.00
N GLN A 12 -21.37 10.08 -8.75
CA GLN A 12 -22.34 10.15 -7.65
C GLN A 12 -22.48 11.57 -7.05
N THR A 13 -21.39 12.34 -6.99
CA THR A 13 -21.37 13.64 -6.30
C THR A 13 -21.30 14.84 -7.23
N GLY A 14 -21.03 14.64 -8.53
CA GLY A 14 -20.90 15.69 -9.53
C GLY A 14 -19.71 16.64 -9.31
N LYS A 15 -18.81 16.33 -8.37
CA LYS A 15 -17.65 17.16 -8.03
C LYS A 15 -16.36 16.40 -8.30
N ARG A 16 -15.48 16.98 -9.12
CA ARG A 16 -14.11 16.48 -9.29
C ARG A 16 -13.26 16.74 -8.05
N ARG A 17 -13.15 15.73 -7.19
CA ARG A 17 -12.29 15.73 -5.98
C ARG A 17 -11.00 14.95 -6.17
N GLU A 18 -10.45 14.96 -7.38
CA GLU A 18 -9.25 14.22 -7.78
C GLU A 18 -8.07 14.46 -6.83
N GLY A 19 -7.89 15.71 -6.39
CA GLY A 19 -6.79 16.11 -5.51
C GLY A 19 -6.82 15.44 -4.13
N ASN A 20 -7.96 15.44 -3.43
CA ASN A 20 -7.99 14.93 -2.06
C ASN A 20 -7.84 13.41 -2.01
N PHE A 21 -8.44 12.68 -2.95
CA PHE A 21 -8.35 11.21 -2.98
C PHE A 21 -6.94 10.74 -3.37
N LEU A 22 -6.34 11.33 -4.40
CA LEU A 22 -4.98 10.96 -4.81
C LEU A 22 -3.95 11.36 -3.75
N TRP A 23 -4.09 12.52 -3.12
CA TRP A 23 -3.10 12.95 -2.12
C TRP A 23 -3.24 12.21 -0.79
N VAL A 24 -4.44 12.11 -0.22
CA VAL A 24 -4.65 11.52 1.11
C VAL A 24 -4.53 10.00 1.06
N LEU A 25 -5.23 9.34 0.14
CA LEU A 25 -5.31 7.87 0.16
C LEU A 25 -4.07 7.20 -0.43
N TRP A 26 -3.50 7.75 -1.50
CA TRP A 26 -2.34 7.12 -2.15
C TRP A 26 -1.02 7.56 -1.53
N CYS A 27 -0.76 8.88 -1.43
CA CYS A 27 0.53 9.36 -0.98
C CYS A 27 0.71 9.22 0.54
N TYR A 28 -0.26 9.66 1.35
CA TYR A 28 -0.11 9.61 2.81
C TYR A 28 -0.19 8.19 3.36
N CYS A 29 -1.21 7.40 2.99
CA CYS A 29 -1.33 6.04 3.53
C CYS A 29 -0.15 5.14 3.14
N LYS A 30 0.38 5.23 1.90
CA LYS A 30 1.58 4.46 1.53
C LYS A 30 2.82 4.88 2.31
N LYS A 31 3.05 6.19 2.45
CA LYS A 31 4.20 6.71 3.21
C LYS A 31 4.09 6.34 4.69
N PHE A 32 2.90 6.43 5.25
CA PHE A 32 2.64 6.05 6.64
C PHE A 32 2.84 4.55 6.86
N GLY A 33 2.30 3.71 5.98
CA GLY A 33 2.50 2.25 6.04
C GLY A 33 3.98 1.88 5.90
N LEU A 34 4.72 2.54 5.02
CA LEU A 34 6.17 2.33 4.88
C LEU A 34 6.93 2.77 6.14
N ALA A 35 6.61 3.94 6.69
CA ALA A 35 7.23 4.44 7.91
C ALA A 35 6.97 3.52 9.10
N LEU A 36 5.72 3.08 9.29
CA LEU A 36 5.35 2.11 10.33
C LEU A 36 6.06 0.77 10.13
N GLY A 37 6.12 0.25 8.89
CA GLY A 37 6.81 -0.99 8.59
C GLY A 37 8.30 -0.92 8.94
N LEU A 38 8.97 0.14 8.51
CA LEU A 38 10.38 0.37 8.84
C LEU A 38 10.60 0.54 10.35
N PHE A 39 9.70 1.23 11.04
CA PHE A 39 9.77 1.39 12.49
C PHE A 39 9.66 0.05 13.23
N LEU A 40 8.67 -0.78 12.87
CA LEU A 40 8.48 -2.10 13.47
C LEU A 40 9.67 -3.03 13.23
N VAL A 41 10.21 -3.04 12.00
CA VAL A 41 11.41 -3.82 11.66
C VAL A 41 12.62 -3.31 12.46
N GLY A 42 12.81 -1.99 12.56
CA GLY A 42 13.88 -1.40 13.37
C GLY A 42 13.79 -1.79 14.84
N GLN A 43 12.59 -1.77 15.41
CA GLN A 43 12.36 -2.17 16.80
C GLN A 43 12.64 -3.66 17.02
N ALA A 44 12.22 -4.52 16.10
CA ALA A 44 12.49 -5.95 16.13
C ALA A 44 14.00 -6.24 16.05
N LEU A 45 14.75 -5.51 15.22
CA LEU A 45 16.20 -5.63 15.12
C LEU A 45 16.89 -5.22 16.43
N GLN A 46 16.48 -4.10 17.05
CA GLN A 46 17.00 -3.69 18.36
C GLN A 46 16.76 -4.75 19.44
N TRP A 47 15.55 -5.31 19.52
CA TRP A 47 15.23 -6.35 20.50
C TRP A 47 15.96 -7.67 20.24
N SER A 48 16.27 -7.98 18.97
CA SER A 48 16.99 -9.21 18.60
C SER A 48 18.49 -9.20 18.97
N GLY A 49 19.02 -8.07 19.46
CA GLY A 49 20.45 -7.92 19.81
C GLY A 49 21.33 -7.69 18.58
N PHE A 50 20.80 -7.05 17.53
CA PHE A 50 21.54 -6.77 16.30
C PHE A 50 22.81 -5.95 16.58
N VAL A 51 23.97 -6.53 16.26
CA VAL A 51 25.26 -5.84 16.36
C VAL A 51 25.52 -5.10 15.04
N ALA A 52 25.41 -3.78 15.08
CA ALA A 52 25.71 -2.93 13.93
C ALA A 52 27.20 -3.03 13.58
N LYS A 53 27.51 -3.27 12.31
CA LYS A 53 28.89 -3.24 11.82
C LYS A 53 29.42 -1.81 11.92
N VAL A 54 30.51 -1.64 12.67
CA VAL A 54 31.26 -0.37 12.68
C VAL A 54 32.21 -0.37 11.48
N SER A 55 32.17 0.70 10.69
CA SER A 55 33.04 0.87 9.52
C SER A 55 34.51 0.77 9.93
N GLY A 56 35.23 -0.19 9.36
CA GLY A 56 36.66 -0.47 9.67
C GLY A 56 36.90 -1.66 10.60
N GLN A 57 35.86 -2.29 11.15
CA GLN A 57 35.97 -3.52 11.95
C GLN A 57 35.56 -4.77 11.13
N PRO A 58 36.13 -5.95 11.44
CA PRO A 58 35.69 -7.21 10.86
C PRO A 58 34.21 -7.47 11.16
N THR A 59 33.54 -8.22 10.29
CA THR A 59 32.09 -8.50 10.42
C THR A 59 31.82 -9.18 11.77
N PRO A 60 31.06 -8.55 12.68
CA PRO A 60 30.78 -9.14 13.98
C PRO A 60 29.91 -10.39 13.80
N ALA A 61 30.15 -11.42 14.63
CA ALA A 61 29.28 -12.59 14.66
C ALA A 61 27.87 -12.15 15.10
N GLN A 62 26.90 -12.28 14.20
CA GLN A 62 25.51 -11.92 14.50
C GLN A 62 24.85 -13.04 15.30
N PRO A 63 24.10 -12.71 16.36
CA PRO A 63 23.36 -13.71 17.12
C PRO A 63 22.28 -14.35 16.23
N GLU A 64 21.98 -15.63 16.48
CA GLU A 64 20.97 -16.38 15.71
C GLU A 64 19.59 -15.69 15.75
N SER A 65 19.27 -15.01 16.86
CA SER A 65 18.07 -14.20 17.02
C SER A 65 17.97 -13.05 16.01
N ALA A 66 19.07 -12.37 15.70
CA ALA A 66 19.10 -11.29 14.72
C ALA A 66 18.95 -11.82 13.28
N LEU A 67 19.60 -12.95 12.97
CA LEU A 67 19.42 -13.61 11.67
C LEU A 67 17.98 -14.08 11.48
N PHE A 68 17.35 -14.63 12.52
CA PHE A 68 15.95 -15.02 12.48
C PHE A 68 15.02 -13.81 12.26
N ALA A 69 15.24 -12.70 12.98
CA ALA A 69 14.47 -11.48 12.81
C ALA A 69 14.55 -10.93 11.38
N ILE A 70 15.75 -10.91 10.77
CA ILE A 70 15.95 -10.49 9.38
C ILE A 70 15.23 -11.43 8.41
N ARG A 71 15.33 -12.74 8.60
CA ARG A 71 14.62 -13.73 7.76
C ARG A 71 13.11 -13.52 7.81
N VAL A 72 12.55 -13.29 9.00
CA VAL A 72 11.12 -13.01 9.19
C VAL A 72 10.71 -11.71 8.51
N ALA A 73 11.51 -10.64 8.66
CA ALA A 73 11.21 -9.32 8.10
C ALA A 73 11.24 -9.29 6.56
N ILE A 74 12.09 -10.10 5.91
CA ILE A 74 12.25 -10.10 4.45
C ILE A 74 11.36 -11.15 3.76
N GLY A 75 11.01 -12.25 4.44
CA GLY A 75 10.26 -13.35 3.82
C GLY A 75 8.80 -13.45 4.31
N PRO A 76 8.55 -14.07 5.47
CA PRO A 76 7.21 -14.31 6.01
C PRO A 76 6.35 -13.04 6.14
N LEU A 77 6.91 -11.96 6.69
CA LEU A 77 6.18 -10.73 6.95
C LEU A 77 5.60 -10.09 5.67
N PRO A 78 6.39 -9.81 4.61
CA PRO A 78 5.85 -9.26 3.37
C PRO A 78 4.96 -10.25 2.64
N THR A 79 5.24 -11.57 2.74
CA THR A 79 4.40 -12.60 2.11
C THR A 79 2.99 -12.60 2.71
N LEU A 80 2.86 -12.56 4.04
CA LEU A 80 1.57 -12.47 4.70
C LEU A 80 0.83 -11.16 4.35
N ALA A 81 1.55 -10.04 4.31
CA ALA A 81 0.97 -8.76 3.90
C ALA A 81 0.42 -8.80 2.46
N LEU A 82 1.14 -9.45 1.54
CA LEU A 82 0.69 -9.64 0.16
C LEU A 82 -0.52 -10.56 0.07
N ILE A 83 -0.55 -11.67 0.80
CA ILE A 83 -1.71 -12.57 0.85
C ILE A 83 -2.95 -11.82 1.34
N CYS A 84 -2.82 -11.06 2.44
CA CYS A 84 -3.91 -10.19 2.91
C CYS A 84 -4.36 -9.19 1.84
N GLY A 85 -3.40 -8.57 1.14
CA GLY A 85 -3.70 -7.66 0.03
C GLY A 85 -4.45 -8.33 -1.12
N VAL A 86 -4.09 -9.56 -1.49
CA VAL A 86 -4.78 -10.34 -2.52
C VAL A 86 -6.20 -10.69 -2.09
N ILE A 87 -6.41 -11.10 -0.83
CA ILE A 87 -7.74 -11.38 -0.31
C ILE A 87 -8.62 -10.13 -0.37
N LEU A 88 -8.11 -8.98 0.08
CA LEU A 88 -8.85 -7.71 0.00
C LEU A 88 -9.14 -7.29 -1.44
N ALA A 89 -8.19 -7.49 -2.35
CA ALA A 89 -8.39 -7.23 -3.77
C ALA A 89 -9.41 -8.17 -4.42
N TYR A 90 -9.51 -9.42 -3.95
CA TYR A 90 -10.50 -10.37 -4.42
C TYR A 90 -11.94 -9.98 -4.05
N PHE A 91 -12.14 -9.39 -2.86
CA PHE A 91 -13.44 -8.84 -2.45
C PHE A 91 -13.78 -7.49 -3.08
N TYR A 92 -12.93 -6.98 -3.98
CA TYR A 92 -13.15 -5.67 -4.58
C TYR A 92 -14.21 -5.72 -5.68
N PRO A 93 -15.33 -4.98 -5.54
CA PRO A 93 -16.51 -5.13 -6.40
C PRO A 93 -16.43 -4.40 -7.76
N ILE A 94 -15.35 -3.64 -8.02
CA ILE A 94 -15.18 -2.94 -9.31
C ILE A 94 -14.52 -3.89 -10.30
N THR A 95 -15.35 -4.66 -10.99
CA THR A 95 -14.92 -5.46 -12.14
C THR A 95 -14.85 -4.59 -13.40
N LYS A 96 -14.24 -5.12 -14.47
CA LYS A 96 -14.04 -4.39 -15.73
C LYS A 96 -15.37 -3.94 -16.35
N GLU A 97 -16.42 -4.73 -16.14
CA GLU A 97 -17.76 -4.48 -16.64
C GLU A 97 -18.37 -3.25 -15.97
N VAL A 98 -18.25 -3.15 -14.64
CA VAL A 98 -18.73 -2.00 -13.84
C VAL A 98 -17.99 -0.73 -14.24
N HIS A 99 -16.68 -0.82 -14.46
CA HIS A 99 -15.88 0.32 -14.92
C HIS A 99 -16.32 0.81 -16.31
N ALA A 100 -16.62 -0.09 -17.25
CA ALA A 100 -17.12 0.28 -18.57
C ALA A 100 -18.49 0.97 -18.49
N GLU A 101 -19.38 0.50 -17.61
CA GLU A 101 -20.69 1.13 -17.37
C GLU A 101 -20.57 2.55 -16.80
N ILE A 102 -19.64 2.77 -15.86
CA ILE A 102 -19.36 4.09 -15.27
C ILE A 102 -18.89 5.07 -16.35
N LEU A 103 -17.98 4.63 -17.24
CA LEU A 103 -17.47 5.46 -18.34
C LEU A 103 -18.57 5.86 -19.33
N LEU A 104 -19.48 4.94 -19.66
CA LEU A 104 -20.63 5.24 -20.53
C LEU A 104 -21.54 6.30 -19.92
N LYS A 105 -21.91 6.14 -18.64
CA LYS A 105 -22.75 7.12 -17.92
C LYS A 105 -22.10 8.50 -17.83
N LEU A 106 -20.77 8.56 -17.63
CA LEU A 106 -20.00 9.81 -17.62
C LEU A 106 -19.98 10.52 -18.99
N GLN A 107 -19.95 9.76 -20.09
CA GLN A 107 -20.01 10.30 -21.44
C GLN A 107 -21.40 10.87 -21.78
N GLU A 108 -22.46 10.17 -21.38
CA GLU A 108 -23.85 10.67 -21.52
C GLU A 108 -24.06 11.97 -20.76
N HIS A 109 -23.66 12.03 -19.49
CA HIS A 109 -23.76 13.25 -18.68
C HIS A 109 -23.00 14.45 -19.25
N ARG A 110 -21.87 14.21 -19.94
CA ARG A 110 -21.13 15.28 -20.63
C ARG A 110 -21.87 15.77 -21.87
N ARG A 111 -22.48 14.86 -22.64
CA ARG A 111 -23.26 15.21 -23.84
C ARG A 111 -24.51 16.00 -23.52
N GLU A 112 -25.19 15.70 -22.41
CA GLU A 112 -26.40 16.43 -21.98
C GLU A 112 -26.09 17.84 -21.45
N ASN A 113 -24.88 18.06 -20.92
CA ASN A 113 -24.43 19.36 -20.40
C ASN A 113 -23.61 20.19 -21.43
N SER A 114 -23.51 19.74 -22.69
CA SER A 114 -22.85 20.46 -23.81
C SER A 114 -23.88 21.18 -24.66
#